data_AF-A0AAP2DKL2-F1
#
_entry.id   AF-A0AAP2DKL2-F1
#
_cell.length_a   1.000
_cell.length_b   1.000
_cell.length_c   1.000
_cell.angle_alpha   90.00
_cell.angle_beta   90.00
_cell.angle_gamma   90.00
#
_symmetry.space_group_name_H-M   'P 1'
#
loop_
_entity.id
_entity.type
_entity.pdbx_description
1 polymer ?
#
loop_
_entity_poly.entity_id
_entity_poly.type
_entity_poly.pdbx_seq_one_letter_code
_entity_poly.pdbx_strand_id
1 'polypeptide(L)'
;MQYKSPIPLLRYAGIDIRNIDVAQLNKAKKALLTELDISENKSLLVDGDELTKDDIISIFDDVKDQQVLQFHQWIHNSPRLLKLIRDGEVDAGKKGIFFDSSWRYHRDFDAFREFVSPYLAQPLAKAIDRAFRARKLKEAELIMAEHYLISDFYFDETFGRLNRSLNTLAKEIKACEPGSTSLQRLHFEYIKRAFIDFLNALPEQLSSDRKTIVTSLINLSVKIQHKEPQFCYDLYLILKKVKCDPDTREIITHNLEIFVRYKNEKENASPWRFVGLAILLLSVLARACS
;
A
#
# COMPACT_ATOMS: atom_id res chain seq x y z
N MET A 1 -2.48 -21.59 -2.82
CA MET A 1 -3.55 -22.07 -3.72
C MET A 1 -3.95 -20.92 -4.61
N GLN A 2 -4.12 -21.15 -5.91
CA GLN A 2 -4.66 -20.13 -6.81
C GLN A 2 -6.18 -20.16 -6.71
N TYR A 3 -6.80 -19.01 -6.45
CA TYR A 3 -8.26 -18.92 -6.40
C TYR A 3 -8.83 -19.11 -7.81
N LYS A 4 -9.85 -19.96 -7.92
CA LYS A 4 -10.64 -20.16 -9.13
C LYS A 4 -12.09 -19.84 -8.78
N SER A 5 -12.66 -18.87 -9.49
CA SER A 5 -14.06 -18.48 -9.25
C SER A 5 -14.98 -19.60 -9.73
N PRO A 6 -15.94 -20.08 -8.91
CA PRO A 6 -16.87 -21.10 -9.34
C PRO A 6 -17.97 -20.55 -10.28
N ILE A 7 -18.20 -19.23 -10.26
CA ILE A 7 -19.32 -18.60 -10.96
C ILE A 7 -19.28 -18.81 -12.49
N PRO A 8 -18.14 -18.63 -13.19
CA PRO A 8 -18.06 -18.94 -14.62
C PRO A 8 -18.34 -20.42 -14.93
N LEU A 9 -17.83 -21.35 -14.12
CA LEU A 9 -18.05 -22.79 -14.31
C LEU A 9 -19.52 -23.17 -14.10
N LEU A 10 -20.17 -22.63 -13.08
CA LEU A 10 -21.59 -22.85 -12.83
C LEU A 10 -22.45 -22.34 -14.00
N ARG A 11 -22.11 -21.17 -14.54
CA ARG A 11 -22.78 -20.62 -15.74
C ARG A 11 -22.55 -21.47 -16.98
N TYR A 12 -21.31 -21.94 -17.19
CA TYR A 12 -20.96 -22.86 -18.27
C TYR A 12 -21.79 -24.15 -18.19
N ALA A 13 -21.99 -24.68 -16.98
CA ALA A 13 -22.82 -25.85 -16.74
C ALA A 13 -24.34 -25.59 -16.78
N GLY A 14 -24.78 -24.37 -17.09
CA GLY A 14 -26.19 -23.99 -17.18
C GLY A 14 -26.91 -23.88 -15.83
N ILE A 15 -26.19 -23.69 -14.73
CA ILE A 15 -26.76 -23.57 -13.38
C ILE A 15 -27.14 -22.11 -13.09
N ASP A 16 -28.37 -21.89 -12.63
CA ASP A 16 -28.78 -20.59 -12.09
C ASP A 16 -28.24 -20.41 -10.67
N ILE A 17 -27.27 -19.51 -10.52
CA ILE A 17 -26.63 -19.17 -9.25
C ILE A 17 -27.58 -18.55 -8.21
N ARG A 18 -28.79 -18.13 -8.59
CA ARG A 18 -29.79 -17.58 -7.66
C ARG A 18 -30.60 -18.66 -6.95
N ASN A 19 -30.71 -19.84 -7.54
CA ASN A 19 -31.51 -20.94 -7.01
C ASN A 19 -30.79 -22.27 -7.26
N ILE A 20 -29.79 -22.54 -6.41
CA ILE A 20 -28.97 -23.75 -6.54
C ILE A 20 -29.68 -24.93 -5.86
N ASP A 21 -30.02 -25.92 -6.68
CA ASP A 21 -30.45 -27.25 -6.23
C ASP A 21 -29.25 -28.21 -6.22
N VAL A 22 -29.06 -28.92 -5.10
CA VAL A 22 -27.98 -29.91 -4.93
C VAL A 22 -28.09 -31.03 -5.97
N ALA A 23 -29.30 -31.42 -6.38
CA ALA A 23 -29.47 -32.40 -7.44
C ALA A 23 -28.97 -31.88 -8.80
N GLN A 24 -29.23 -30.61 -9.10
CA GLN A 24 -28.70 -29.94 -10.29
C GLN A 24 -27.17 -29.83 -10.25
N LEU A 25 -26.58 -29.44 -9.12
CA LEU A 25 -25.13 -29.41 -8.93
C LEU A 25 -24.49 -30.77 -9.20
N ASN A 26 -25.04 -31.85 -8.62
CA ASN A 26 -24.50 -33.19 -8.81
C ASN A 26 -24.62 -33.67 -10.26
N LYS A 27 -25.72 -33.32 -10.94
CA LYS A 27 -25.92 -33.64 -12.37
C LYS A 27 -24.90 -32.91 -13.24
N ALA A 28 -24.73 -31.60 -13.02
CA ALA A 28 -23.76 -30.77 -13.72
C ALA A 28 -22.31 -31.24 -13.48
N LYS A 29 -21.94 -31.54 -12.23
CA LYS A 29 -20.63 -32.10 -11.85
C LYS A 29 -20.33 -33.36 -12.66
N LYS A 30 -21.27 -34.31 -12.73
CA LYS A 30 -21.10 -35.56 -13.51
C LYS A 30 -20.94 -35.29 -15.01
N ALA A 31 -21.73 -34.38 -15.57
CA ALA A 31 -21.64 -34.02 -16.98
C ALA A 31 -20.25 -33.42 -17.31
N LEU A 32 -19.77 -32.47 -16.52
CA LEU A 32 -18.46 -31.83 -16.72
C LEU A 32 -17.30 -32.81 -16.55
N LEU A 33 -17.39 -33.73 -15.59
CA LEU A 33 -16.37 -34.77 -15.42
C LEU A 33 -16.32 -35.73 -16.62
N THR A 34 -17.49 -36.03 -17.20
CA THR A 34 -17.57 -36.85 -18.41
C THR A 34 -16.98 -36.11 -19.61
N GLU A 35 -17.28 -34.82 -19.75
CA GLU A 35 -16.70 -33.95 -20.79
C GLU A 35 -15.16 -33.89 -20.67
N LEU A 36 -14.65 -33.75 -19.45
CA LEU A 36 -13.21 -33.72 -19.18
C LEU A 36 -12.53 -35.07 -19.49
N ASP A 37 -13.18 -36.19 -19.21
CA ASP A 37 -12.67 -37.54 -19.54
C ASP A 37 -12.59 -37.78 -21.07
N ILE A 38 -13.43 -37.10 -21.86
CA ILE A 38 -13.41 -37.15 -23.34
C ILE A 38 -12.37 -36.17 -23.92
N SER A 39 -12.05 -35.09 -23.20
CA SER A 39 -11.10 -34.08 -23.67
C SER A 39 -9.67 -34.64 -23.79
N GLU A 40 -8.96 -34.31 -24.87
CA GLU A 40 -7.59 -34.78 -25.11
C GLU A 40 -6.61 -34.31 -24.01
N ASN A 41 -6.81 -33.09 -23.52
CA ASN A 41 -5.93 -32.45 -22.53
C ASN A 41 -6.30 -32.77 -21.07
N LYS A 42 -7.41 -33.49 -20.83
CA LYS A 42 -7.97 -33.74 -19.48
C LYS A 42 -8.16 -32.45 -18.66
N SER A 43 -8.46 -31.36 -19.35
CA SER A 43 -8.69 -30.04 -18.77
C SER A 43 -9.80 -29.32 -19.53
N LEU A 44 -10.49 -28.44 -18.82
CA LEU A 44 -11.60 -27.65 -19.34
C LEU A 44 -11.24 -26.16 -19.25
N LEU A 45 -11.22 -25.46 -20.38
CA LEU A 45 -10.95 -24.02 -20.40
C LEU A 45 -12.26 -23.24 -20.21
N VAL A 46 -12.42 -22.58 -19.07
CA VAL A 46 -13.60 -21.75 -18.77
C VAL A 46 -13.17 -20.37 -18.33
N ASP A 47 -13.60 -19.34 -19.06
CA ASP A 47 -13.31 -17.92 -18.76
C ASP A 47 -11.82 -17.63 -18.54
N GLY A 48 -10.98 -18.28 -19.36
CA GLY A 48 -9.52 -18.17 -19.32
C GLY A 48 -8.85 -19.00 -18.21
N ASP A 49 -9.61 -19.66 -17.33
CA ASP A 49 -9.06 -20.60 -16.35
C ASP A 49 -9.05 -22.02 -16.93
N GLU A 50 -7.90 -22.69 -16.85
CA GLU A 50 -7.79 -24.11 -17.12
C GLU A 50 -8.16 -24.90 -15.85
N LEU A 51 -9.22 -25.71 -15.95
CA LEU A 51 -9.79 -26.47 -14.85
C LEU A 51 -9.46 -27.95 -15.01
N THR A 52 -8.84 -28.51 -13.99
CA THR A 52 -8.57 -29.95 -13.86
C THR A 52 -9.76 -30.68 -13.22
N LYS A 53 -9.72 -32.01 -13.23
CA LYS A 53 -10.67 -32.86 -12.53
C LYS A 53 -10.84 -32.46 -11.05
N ASP A 54 -9.71 -32.23 -10.36
CA ASP A 54 -9.71 -31.91 -8.93
C ASP A 54 -10.31 -30.53 -8.66
N ASP A 55 -10.05 -29.55 -9.55
CA ASP A 55 -10.66 -28.22 -9.45
C ASP A 55 -12.18 -28.30 -9.56
N ILE A 56 -12.71 -29.04 -10.54
CA ILE A 56 -14.16 -29.21 -10.74
C ILE A 56 -14.76 -29.90 -9.52
N ILE A 57 -14.11 -30.93 -8.99
CA ILE A 57 -14.60 -31.64 -7.81
C ILE A 57 -14.69 -30.70 -6.62
N SER A 58 -13.60 -29.98 -6.31
CA SER A 58 -13.52 -29.03 -5.19
C SER A 58 -14.57 -27.94 -5.33
N ILE A 59 -14.62 -27.26 -6.47
CA ILE A 59 -15.57 -26.17 -6.72
C ILE A 59 -17.00 -26.61 -6.46
N PHE A 60 -17.41 -27.76 -7.00
CA PHE A 60 -18.78 -28.23 -6.84
C PHE A 60 -19.09 -28.74 -5.42
N ASP A 61 -18.09 -29.15 -4.66
CA ASP A 61 -18.29 -29.53 -3.26
C ASP A 61 -18.37 -28.27 -2.36
N ASP A 62 -17.58 -27.24 -2.64
CA ASP A 62 -17.55 -25.97 -1.90
C ASP A 62 -18.88 -25.19 -2.06
N VAL A 63 -19.41 -25.09 -3.30
CA VAL A 63 -20.63 -24.31 -3.58
C VAL A 63 -21.94 -24.97 -3.12
N LYS A 64 -21.88 -26.17 -2.52
CA LYS A 64 -23.04 -26.76 -1.82
C LYS A 64 -23.40 -25.97 -0.57
N ASP A 65 -22.42 -25.31 0.04
CA ASP A 65 -22.63 -24.38 1.12
C ASP A 65 -23.07 -23.01 0.55
N GLN A 66 -24.28 -22.58 0.92
CA GLN A 66 -24.85 -21.32 0.45
C GLN A 66 -24.04 -20.09 0.89
N GLN A 67 -23.42 -20.13 2.08
CA GLN A 67 -22.60 -19.04 2.58
C GLN A 67 -21.29 -18.94 1.77
N VAL A 68 -20.65 -20.08 1.49
CA VAL A 68 -19.44 -20.13 0.64
C VAL A 68 -19.75 -19.64 -0.77
N LEU A 69 -20.88 -20.07 -1.36
CA LEU A 69 -21.34 -19.56 -2.65
C LEU A 69 -21.54 -18.04 -2.61
N GLN A 70 -22.16 -17.51 -1.56
CA GLN A 70 -22.36 -16.07 -1.40
C GLN A 70 -21.01 -15.31 -1.38
N PHE A 71 -20.01 -15.84 -0.68
CA PHE A 71 -18.67 -15.26 -0.65
C PHE A 71 -17.99 -15.27 -2.03
N HIS A 72 -18.11 -16.37 -2.78
CA HIS A 72 -17.65 -16.41 -4.16
C HIS A 72 -18.37 -15.39 -5.05
N GLN A 73 -19.67 -15.18 -4.85
CA GLN A 73 -20.43 -14.15 -5.57
C GLN A 73 -19.94 -12.74 -5.23
N TRP A 74 -19.61 -12.46 -3.96
CA TRP A 74 -19.04 -11.17 -3.56
C TRP A 74 -17.73 -10.90 -4.29
N ILE A 75 -16.81 -11.88 -4.30
CA ILE A 75 -15.53 -11.77 -5.01
C ILE A 75 -15.76 -11.59 -6.51
N HIS A 76 -16.60 -12.43 -7.12
CA HIS A 76 -16.87 -12.38 -8.56
C HIS A 76 -17.52 -11.04 -8.99
N ASN A 77 -18.41 -10.50 -8.18
CA ASN A 77 -19.07 -9.21 -8.45
C ASN A 77 -18.17 -8.01 -8.15
N SER A 78 -16.95 -8.24 -7.65
CA SER A 78 -15.93 -7.22 -7.48
C SER A 78 -14.75 -7.47 -8.43
N PRO A 79 -14.78 -6.93 -9.67
CA PRO A 79 -13.75 -7.19 -10.67
C PRO A 79 -12.34 -6.83 -10.22
N ARG A 80 -12.18 -5.79 -9.39
CA ARG A 80 -10.88 -5.35 -8.89
C ARG A 80 -10.32 -6.32 -7.85
N LEU A 81 -11.16 -6.79 -6.93
CA LEU A 81 -10.78 -7.82 -5.96
C LEU A 81 -10.46 -9.13 -6.66
N LEU A 82 -11.30 -9.57 -7.60
CA LEU A 82 -11.06 -10.78 -8.38
C LEU A 82 -9.74 -10.71 -9.15
N LYS A 83 -9.45 -9.57 -9.81
CA LYS A 83 -8.18 -9.36 -10.52
C LYS A 83 -6.98 -9.38 -9.56
N LEU A 84 -7.11 -8.73 -8.40
CA LEU A 84 -6.06 -8.75 -7.38
C LEU A 84 -5.78 -10.18 -6.90
N ILE A 85 -6.82 -10.95 -6.59
CA ILE A 85 -6.69 -12.33 -6.12
C ILE A 85 -6.08 -13.24 -7.21
N ARG A 86 -6.52 -13.13 -8.47
CA ARG A 86 -6.04 -13.97 -9.58
C ARG A 86 -4.62 -13.63 -10.02
N ASP A 87 -4.37 -12.35 -10.27
CA ASP A 87 -3.16 -11.92 -10.98
C ASP A 87 -2.13 -11.27 -10.04
N GLY A 88 -2.53 -10.94 -8.81
CA GLY A 88 -1.75 -10.06 -7.94
C GLY A 88 -1.57 -8.67 -8.53
N GLU A 89 -2.45 -8.25 -9.44
CA GLU A 89 -2.39 -6.94 -10.10
C GLU A 89 -3.37 -5.95 -9.51
N VAL A 90 -2.95 -4.69 -9.48
CA VAL A 90 -3.75 -3.58 -9.01
C VAL A 90 -3.86 -2.58 -10.15
N ASP A 91 -5.09 -2.28 -10.59
CA ASP A 91 -5.32 -1.12 -11.45
C ASP A 91 -5.30 0.15 -10.59
N ALA A 92 -4.09 0.67 -10.38
CA ALA A 92 -3.80 1.85 -9.56
C ALA A 92 -4.22 3.17 -10.23
N GLY A 93 -4.55 3.15 -11.53
CA GLY A 93 -4.99 4.33 -12.27
C GLY A 93 -6.41 4.77 -11.91
N LYS A 94 -7.22 3.85 -11.37
CA LYS A 94 -8.59 4.14 -10.92
C LYS A 94 -8.60 4.38 -9.42
N LYS A 95 -8.86 5.63 -9.01
CA LYS A 95 -9.25 5.95 -7.63
C LYS A 95 -10.46 5.10 -7.26
N GLY A 96 -10.44 4.44 -6.11
CA GLY A 96 -11.61 3.74 -5.59
C GLY A 96 -11.26 2.54 -4.74
N ILE A 97 -12.27 2.04 -4.06
CA ILE A 97 -12.27 0.87 -3.18
C ILE A 97 -12.09 -0.38 -4.07
N PHE A 98 -11.34 -1.38 -3.62
CA PHE A 98 -11.19 -2.64 -4.36
C PHE A 98 -12.46 -3.50 -4.33
N PHE A 99 -13.44 -3.14 -3.51
CA PHE A 99 -14.70 -3.82 -3.31
C PHE A 99 -15.74 -2.90 -2.66
N ASP A 100 -16.92 -3.43 -2.32
CA ASP A 100 -17.96 -2.65 -1.67
C ASP A 100 -17.68 -2.47 -0.16
N SER A 101 -17.43 -1.24 0.26
CA SER A 101 -17.21 -0.92 1.69
C SER A 101 -18.41 -1.27 2.59
N SER A 102 -19.61 -1.43 2.03
CA SER A 102 -20.80 -1.86 2.77
C SER A 102 -20.65 -3.25 3.38
N TRP A 103 -19.76 -4.10 2.82
CA TRP A 103 -19.49 -5.45 3.34
C TRP A 103 -19.00 -5.42 4.78
N ARG A 104 -18.28 -4.38 5.20
CA ARG A 104 -17.79 -4.23 6.59
C ARG A 104 -18.90 -4.27 7.65
N TYR A 105 -20.11 -3.92 7.25
CA TYR A 105 -21.29 -3.88 8.12
C TYR A 105 -22.19 -5.10 7.92
N HIS A 106 -21.84 -6.01 7.01
CA HIS A 106 -22.58 -7.25 6.81
C HIS A 106 -22.29 -8.22 7.95
N ARG A 107 -23.32 -8.92 8.45
CA ARG A 107 -23.19 -9.86 9.58
C ARG A 107 -22.18 -10.99 9.32
N ASP A 108 -22.05 -11.39 8.05
CA ASP A 108 -21.17 -12.48 7.62
C ASP A 108 -19.75 -12.00 7.22
N PHE A 109 -19.41 -10.74 7.51
CA PHE A 109 -18.14 -10.15 7.07
C PHE A 109 -16.91 -10.83 7.66
N ASP A 110 -16.92 -11.19 8.95
CA ASP A 110 -15.78 -11.86 9.56
C ASP A 110 -15.58 -13.28 8.99
N ALA A 111 -16.67 -14.01 8.74
CA ALA A 111 -16.60 -15.30 8.04
C ALA A 111 -16.08 -15.13 6.60
N PHE A 112 -16.49 -14.06 5.90
CA PHE A 112 -15.94 -13.73 4.59
C PHE A 112 -14.45 -13.41 4.64
N ARG A 113 -13.99 -12.66 5.65
CA ARG A 113 -12.56 -12.36 5.87
C ARG A 113 -11.76 -13.64 6.02
N GLU A 114 -12.19 -14.56 6.87
CA GLU A 114 -11.49 -15.85 7.03
C GLU A 114 -11.48 -16.66 5.74
N PHE A 115 -12.59 -16.65 4.99
CA PHE A 115 -12.69 -17.33 3.71
C PHE A 115 -11.75 -16.75 2.64
N VAL A 116 -11.66 -15.43 2.51
CA VAL A 116 -10.90 -14.78 1.43
C VAL A 116 -9.40 -14.68 1.74
N SER A 117 -9.03 -14.62 3.03
CA SER A 117 -7.64 -14.40 3.47
C SER A 117 -6.61 -15.36 2.87
N PRO A 118 -6.82 -16.68 2.82
CA PRO A 118 -5.86 -17.63 2.24
C PRO A 118 -5.55 -17.34 0.76
N TYR A 119 -6.50 -16.76 0.03
CA TYR A 119 -6.37 -16.43 -1.38
C TYR A 119 -5.79 -15.03 -1.59
N LEU A 120 -6.05 -14.09 -0.67
CA LEU A 120 -5.71 -12.68 -0.82
C LEU A 120 -4.36 -12.30 -0.19
N ALA A 121 -3.91 -12.99 0.86
CA ALA A 121 -2.72 -12.60 1.62
C ALA A 121 -1.46 -12.46 0.75
N GLN A 122 -1.10 -13.47 -0.04
CA GLN A 122 0.08 -13.43 -0.91
C GLN A 122 -0.04 -12.42 -2.06
N PRO A 123 -1.15 -12.37 -2.83
CA PRO A 123 -1.33 -11.35 -3.86
C PRO A 123 -1.22 -9.93 -3.30
N LEU A 124 -1.85 -9.68 -2.14
CA LEU A 124 -1.81 -8.38 -1.46
C LEU A 124 -0.38 -8.03 -1.01
N ALA A 125 0.34 -8.98 -0.39
CA ALA A 125 1.73 -8.82 0.00
C ALA A 125 2.62 -8.42 -1.18
N LYS A 126 2.48 -9.12 -2.31
CA LYS A 126 3.24 -8.86 -3.54
C LYS A 126 2.91 -7.49 -4.12
N ALA A 127 1.63 -7.10 -4.12
CA ALA A 127 1.20 -5.82 -4.66
C ALA A 127 1.74 -4.64 -3.83
N ILE A 128 1.63 -4.71 -2.51
CA ILE A 128 2.13 -3.67 -1.58
C ILE A 128 3.65 -3.54 -1.70
N ASP A 129 4.40 -4.65 -1.61
CA ASP A 129 5.87 -4.62 -1.67
C ASP A 129 6.38 -4.10 -3.02
N ARG A 130 5.75 -4.52 -4.13
CA ARG A 130 6.08 -4.00 -5.47
C ARG A 130 5.84 -2.50 -5.57
N ALA A 131 4.69 -1.99 -5.11
CA ALA A 131 4.38 -0.57 -5.15
C ALA A 131 5.35 0.25 -4.28
N PHE A 132 5.69 -0.26 -3.09
CA PHE A 132 6.67 0.35 -2.20
C PHE A 132 8.06 0.44 -2.83
N ARG A 133 8.59 -0.68 -3.35
CA ARG A 133 9.90 -0.73 -4.01
C ARG A 133 9.98 0.14 -5.26
N ALA A 134 8.88 0.22 -6.01
CA ALA A 134 8.74 1.12 -7.16
C ALA A 134 8.55 2.60 -6.77
N ARG A 135 8.58 2.94 -5.46
CA ARG A 135 8.37 4.29 -4.91
C ARG A 135 7.00 4.88 -5.26
N LYS A 136 6.02 4.03 -5.58
CA LYS A 136 4.62 4.41 -5.82
C LYS A 136 3.84 4.40 -4.50
N LEU A 137 4.22 5.31 -3.60
CA LEU A 137 3.79 5.27 -2.20
C LEU A 137 2.28 5.45 -2.01
N LYS A 138 1.63 6.27 -2.84
CA LYS A 138 0.16 6.42 -2.84
C LYS A 138 -0.55 5.15 -3.28
N GLU A 139 0.02 4.41 -4.23
CA GLU A 139 -0.51 3.12 -4.66
C GLU A 139 -0.37 2.09 -3.53
N ALA A 140 0.81 2.03 -2.89
CA ALA A 140 1.03 1.16 -1.74
C ALA A 140 0.05 1.46 -0.59
N GLU A 141 -0.19 2.74 -0.29
CA GLU A 141 -1.17 3.19 0.70
C GLU A 141 -2.60 2.70 0.36
N LEU A 142 -3.04 2.90 -0.88
CA LEU A 142 -4.37 2.47 -1.32
C LEU A 142 -4.57 0.96 -1.25
N ILE A 143 -3.55 0.18 -1.62
CA ILE A 143 -3.61 -1.28 -1.56
C ILE A 143 -3.62 -1.75 -0.11
N MET A 144 -2.75 -1.18 0.73
CA MET A 144 -2.65 -1.51 2.14
C MET A 144 -3.92 -1.16 2.91
N ALA A 145 -4.68 -0.16 2.46
CA ALA A 145 -5.98 0.16 3.03
C ALA A 145 -6.94 -1.04 3.00
N GLU A 146 -6.73 -2.04 2.12
CA GLU A 146 -7.56 -3.24 1.98
C GLU A 146 -7.22 -4.38 2.97
N HIS A 147 -6.29 -4.17 3.89
CA HIS A 147 -5.91 -5.16 4.89
C HIS A 147 -7.04 -5.59 5.83
N TYR A 148 -8.14 -4.83 5.91
CA TYR A 148 -9.33 -5.23 6.67
C TYR A 148 -10.07 -6.42 6.06
N LEU A 149 -9.76 -6.83 4.81
CA LEU A 149 -10.22 -8.12 4.28
C LEU A 149 -9.44 -9.31 4.81
N ILE A 150 -8.27 -9.05 5.39
CA ILE A 150 -7.38 -10.10 5.87
C ILE A 150 -7.69 -10.34 7.34
N SER A 151 -7.81 -11.60 7.74
CA SER A 151 -7.86 -11.96 9.16
C SER A 151 -6.47 -11.86 9.78
N ASP A 152 -6.44 -11.60 11.09
CA ASP A 152 -5.18 -11.34 11.81
C ASP A 152 -4.21 -12.53 11.73
N PHE A 153 -4.73 -13.75 11.56
CA PHE A 153 -3.95 -14.96 11.33
C PHE A 153 -2.99 -14.86 10.13
N TYR A 154 -3.42 -14.17 9.05
CA TYR A 154 -2.65 -14.00 7.83
C TYR A 154 -1.82 -12.70 7.80
N PHE A 155 -1.70 -12.00 8.93
CA PHE A 155 -1.00 -10.71 9.00
C PHE A 155 0.46 -10.82 8.56
N ASP A 156 1.22 -11.76 9.13
CA ASP A 156 2.64 -11.94 8.82
C ASP A 156 2.87 -12.37 7.37
N GLU A 157 1.97 -13.20 6.83
CA GLU A 157 2.01 -13.61 5.43
C GLU A 157 1.81 -12.40 4.49
N THR A 158 0.89 -11.50 4.88
CA THR A 158 0.54 -10.31 4.12
C THR A 158 1.60 -9.21 4.22
N PHE A 159 2.10 -8.94 5.42
CA PHE A 159 2.95 -7.77 5.70
C PHE A 159 4.42 -8.10 5.94
N GLY A 160 4.79 -9.36 6.14
CA GLY A 160 6.17 -9.75 6.44
C GLY A 160 7.17 -9.33 5.34
N ARG A 161 6.74 -9.28 4.08
CA ARG A 161 7.56 -8.75 2.96
C ARG A 161 7.78 -7.26 3.09
N LEU A 162 6.71 -6.50 3.34
CA LEU A 162 6.81 -5.05 3.53
C LEU A 162 7.69 -4.73 4.74
N ASN A 163 7.49 -5.42 5.86
CA ASN A 163 8.28 -5.25 7.08
C ASN A 163 9.79 -5.41 6.78
N ARG A 164 10.18 -6.48 6.06
CA ARG A 164 11.58 -6.64 5.61
C ARG A 164 12.05 -5.46 4.75
N SER A 165 11.24 -4.99 3.81
CA SER A 165 11.58 -3.85 2.95
C SER A 165 11.72 -2.53 3.73
N LEU A 166 10.88 -2.30 4.75
CA LEU A 166 11.00 -1.16 5.67
C LEU A 166 12.29 -1.23 6.50
N ASN A 167 12.62 -2.42 7.00
CA ASN A 167 13.85 -2.65 7.76
C ASN A 167 15.12 -2.49 6.91
N THR A 168 15.09 -2.95 5.66
CA THR A 168 16.16 -2.69 4.69
C THR A 168 16.33 -1.19 4.47
N LEU A 169 15.24 -0.46 4.22
CA LEU A 169 15.28 1.00 4.07
C LEU A 169 15.87 1.69 5.31
N ALA A 170 15.46 1.29 6.52
CA ALA A 170 16.02 1.86 7.75
C ALA A 170 17.54 1.62 7.86
N LYS A 171 18.02 0.43 7.47
CA LYS A 171 19.46 0.12 7.42
C LYS A 171 20.19 0.98 6.37
N GLU A 172 19.62 1.15 5.19
CA GLU A 172 20.16 2.02 4.13
C GLU A 172 20.31 3.47 4.61
N ILE A 173 19.28 4.01 5.27
CA ILE A 173 19.32 5.36 5.87
C ILE A 173 20.42 5.45 6.93
N LYS A 174 20.55 4.45 7.80
CA LYS A 174 21.59 4.42 8.86
C LYS A 174 23.01 4.35 8.30
N ALA A 175 23.21 3.59 7.21
CA ALA A 175 24.51 3.38 6.57
C ALA A 175 25.03 4.62 5.81
N CYS A 176 24.22 5.67 5.66
CA CYS A 176 24.65 6.89 5.01
C CYS A 176 25.80 7.57 5.78
N GLU A 177 26.90 7.81 5.07
CA GLU A 177 28.10 8.49 5.56
C GLU A 177 28.15 9.96 5.14
N PRO A 178 28.70 10.88 5.95
CA PRO A 178 28.73 12.30 5.64
C PRO A 178 29.46 12.67 4.33
N GLY A 179 30.31 11.79 3.78
CA GLY A 179 31.15 12.06 2.60
C GLY A 179 30.44 11.98 1.25
N SER A 180 29.27 11.34 1.16
CA SER A 180 28.54 11.06 -0.09
C SER A 180 27.20 11.82 -0.20
N THR A 181 27.13 13.01 0.39
CA THR A 181 25.90 13.79 0.62
C THR A 181 25.08 14.13 -0.62
N SER A 182 25.70 14.46 -1.76
CA SER A 182 24.97 14.81 -2.99
C SER A 182 24.24 13.61 -3.61
N LEU A 183 24.86 12.43 -3.58
CA LEU A 183 24.26 11.17 -4.01
C LEU A 183 23.16 10.73 -3.05
N GLN A 184 23.33 10.97 -1.74
CA GLN A 184 22.34 10.64 -0.72
C GLN A 184 21.06 11.47 -0.83
N ARG A 185 21.17 12.77 -1.13
CA ARG A 185 20.01 13.62 -1.37
C ARG A 185 19.15 13.11 -2.54
N LEU A 186 19.79 12.76 -3.66
CA LEU A 186 19.11 12.17 -4.81
C LEU A 186 18.52 10.79 -4.47
N HIS A 187 19.23 10.01 -3.66
CA HIS A 187 18.79 8.69 -3.23
C HIS A 187 17.48 8.74 -2.42
N PHE A 188 17.33 9.76 -1.56
CA PHE A 188 16.15 9.96 -0.70
C PHE A 188 15.17 11.03 -1.21
N GLU A 189 15.26 11.45 -2.46
CA GLU A 189 14.38 12.50 -2.99
C GLU A 189 12.89 12.11 -3.00
N TYR A 190 12.60 10.81 -2.91
CA TYR A 190 11.23 10.30 -2.78
C TYR A 190 10.65 10.46 -1.37
N ILE A 191 11.47 10.75 -0.36
CA ILE A 191 11.06 11.02 1.02
C ILE A 191 10.47 12.43 1.08
N LYS A 192 9.22 12.50 0.62
CA LYS A 192 8.38 13.70 0.58
C LYS A 192 7.09 13.41 1.34
N ARG A 193 6.11 14.31 1.22
CA ARG A 193 4.80 14.17 1.89
C ARG A 193 4.16 12.78 1.68
N ALA A 194 4.18 12.24 0.45
CA ALA A 194 3.60 10.93 0.16
C ALA A 194 4.23 9.77 0.93
N PHE A 195 5.50 9.89 1.34
CA PHE A 195 6.16 8.91 2.20
C PHE A 195 5.65 8.98 3.63
N ILE A 196 5.43 10.18 4.16
CA ILE A 196 4.85 10.35 5.50
C ILE A 196 3.40 9.88 5.54
N ASP A 197 2.62 10.18 4.49
CA ASP A 197 1.25 9.70 4.36
C ASP A 197 1.23 8.15 4.34
N PHE A 198 2.12 7.52 3.56
CA PHE A 198 2.31 6.06 3.56
C PHE A 198 2.70 5.50 4.94
N LEU A 199 3.69 6.08 5.63
CA LEU A 199 4.08 5.64 6.98
C LEU A 199 2.91 5.74 7.96
N ASN A 200 2.11 6.80 7.86
CA ASN A 200 0.94 7.02 8.71
C ASN A 200 -0.22 6.08 8.43
N ALA A 201 -0.21 5.43 7.26
CA ALA A 201 -1.19 4.44 6.84
C ALA A 201 -0.78 3.00 7.21
N LEU A 202 0.45 2.78 7.68
CA LEU A 202 0.89 1.47 8.16
C LEU A 202 -0.05 0.95 9.27
N PRO A 203 -0.42 -0.34 9.26
CA PRO A 203 -1.11 -0.99 10.36
C PRO A 203 -0.41 -0.76 11.71
N GLU A 204 -1.16 -0.76 12.80
CA GLU A 204 -0.61 -0.45 14.13
C GLU A 204 0.42 -1.49 14.60
N GLN A 205 0.29 -2.74 14.13
CA GLN A 205 1.27 -3.80 14.32
C GLN A 205 2.65 -3.46 13.72
N LEU A 206 2.74 -2.55 12.74
CA LEU A 206 3.99 -2.04 12.15
C LEU A 206 4.41 -0.67 12.72
N SER A 207 3.84 -0.25 13.86
CA SER A 207 4.19 1.01 14.53
C SER A 207 5.67 1.09 14.93
N SER A 208 6.28 -0.04 15.29
CA SER A 208 7.71 -0.15 15.60
C SER A 208 8.60 0.08 14.38
N ASP A 209 8.21 -0.41 13.21
CA ASP A 209 8.90 -0.17 11.93
C ASP A 209 8.80 1.30 11.53
N ARG A 210 7.61 1.91 11.67
CA ARG A 210 7.39 3.35 11.50
C ARG A 210 8.35 4.17 12.38
N LYS A 211 8.42 3.85 13.68
CA LYS A 211 9.34 4.51 14.62
C LYS A 211 10.79 4.35 14.19
N THR A 212 11.20 3.14 13.81
CA THR A 212 12.57 2.85 13.39
C THR A 212 12.99 3.68 12.17
N ILE A 213 12.11 3.84 11.19
CA ILE A 213 12.37 4.70 10.02
C ILE A 213 12.48 6.17 10.44
N VAL A 214 11.55 6.67 11.24
CA VAL A 214 11.56 8.07 11.72
C VAL A 214 12.86 8.38 12.48
N THR A 215 13.26 7.52 13.42
CA THR A 215 14.53 7.67 14.14
C THR A 215 15.74 7.64 13.20
N SER A 216 15.71 6.79 12.18
CA SER A 216 16.78 6.73 11.18
C SER A 216 16.90 8.03 10.38
N LEU A 217 15.77 8.65 10.02
CA LEU A 217 15.73 9.94 9.32
C LEU A 217 16.21 11.09 10.21
N ILE A 218 15.84 11.10 11.49
CA ILE A 218 16.35 12.06 12.48
C ILE A 218 17.88 11.93 12.56
N ASN A 219 18.41 10.72 12.72
CA ASN A 219 19.85 10.49 12.80
C ASN A 219 20.57 10.88 11.50
N LEU A 220 19.98 10.60 10.34
CA LEU A 220 20.51 11.06 9.05
C LEU A 220 20.63 12.58 9.03
N SER A 221 19.59 13.30 9.47
CA SER A 221 19.59 14.76 9.49
C SER A 221 20.75 15.32 10.32
N VAL A 222 21.04 14.73 11.49
CA VAL A 222 22.16 15.14 12.35
C VAL A 222 23.51 14.95 11.64
N LYS A 223 23.67 13.85 10.88
CA LYS A 223 24.91 13.56 10.15
C LYS A 223 25.18 14.56 9.01
N ILE A 224 24.13 15.04 8.34
CA ILE A 224 24.26 15.84 7.10
C ILE A 224 23.92 17.32 7.29
N GLN A 225 23.45 17.75 8.47
CA GLN A 225 22.93 19.10 8.74
C GLN A 225 23.87 20.25 8.31
N HIS A 226 25.19 20.07 8.43
CA HIS A 226 26.15 21.11 8.07
C HIS A 226 26.37 21.21 6.55
N LYS A 227 26.17 20.11 5.82
CA LYS A 227 26.38 20.04 4.36
C LYS A 227 25.10 20.30 3.59
N GLU A 228 23.96 19.81 4.09
CA GLU A 228 22.65 19.85 3.42
C GLU A 228 21.56 20.45 4.33
N PRO A 229 21.74 21.68 4.87
CA PRO A 229 20.81 22.26 5.84
C PRO A 229 19.38 22.45 5.30
N GLN A 230 19.25 22.75 3.99
CA GLN A 230 17.94 22.91 3.36
C GLN A 230 17.19 21.57 3.27
N PHE A 231 17.89 20.49 2.93
CA PHE A 231 17.29 19.15 2.93
C PHE A 231 16.82 18.75 4.33
N CYS A 232 17.63 19.02 5.37
CA CYS A 232 17.23 18.78 6.75
C CYS A 232 15.98 19.57 7.14
N TYR A 233 15.93 20.87 6.80
CA TYR A 233 14.75 21.69 7.01
C TYR A 233 13.49 21.11 6.34
N ASP A 234 13.60 20.76 5.05
CA ASP A 234 12.48 20.18 4.28
C ASP A 234 12.05 18.82 4.86
N LEU A 235 13.00 18.01 5.32
CA LEU A 235 12.75 16.75 6.00
C LEU A 235 11.99 16.95 7.32
N TYR A 236 12.39 17.91 8.16
CA TYR A 236 11.68 18.19 9.42
C TYR A 236 10.27 18.76 9.19
N LEU A 237 10.07 19.55 8.14
CA LEU A 237 8.73 20.03 7.75
C LEU A 237 7.76 18.89 7.46
N ILE A 238 8.22 17.82 6.80
CA ILE A 238 7.38 16.65 6.53
C ILE A 238 7.29 15.72 7.74
N LEU A 239 8.37 15.52 8.50
CA LEU A 239 8.39 14.66 9.70
C LEU A 239 7.43 15.17 10.78
N LYS A 240 7.18 16.47 10.87
CA LYS A 240 6.18 17.04 11.80
C LYS A 240 4.78 16.42 11.65
N LYS A 241 4.46 15.84 10.48
CA LYS A 241 3.17 15.21 10.18
C LYS A 241 3.12 13.72 10.50
N VAL A 242 4.22 13.11 10.95
CA VAL A 242 4.25 11.67 11.21
C VAL A 242 3.54 11.32 12.52
N LYS A 243 2.79 10.22 12.51
CA LYS A 243 2.21 9.58 13.69
C LYS A 243 3.34 8.95 14.50
N CYS A 244 3.66 9.53 15.64
CA CYS A 244 4.73 9.13 16.54
C CYS A 244 4.35 9.43 17.99
N ASP A 245 5.12 8.85 18.93
CA ASP A 245 5.01 9.12 20.36
C ASP A 245 5.39 10.58 20.71
N PRO A 246 4.95 11.08 21.88
CA PRO A 246 5.20 12.47 22.31
C PRO A 246 6.68 12.86 22.31
N ASP A 247 7.56 11.99 22.81
CA ASP A 247 9.01 12.25 22.91
C ASP A 247 9.62 12.47 21.51
N THR A 248 9.29 11.60 20.56
CA THR A 248 9.74 11.73 19.17
C THR A 248 9.21 13.03 18.54
N ARG A 249 7.97 13.41 18.85
CA ARG A 249 7.37 14.65 18.36
C ARG A 249 8.06 15.90 18.92
N GLU A 250 8.46 15.87 20.18
CA GLU A 250 9.22 16.95 20.81
C GLU A 250 10.57 17.14 20.12
N ILE A 251 11.32 16.05 19.89
CA ILE A 251 12.59 16.09 19.16
C ILE A 251 12.42 16.68 17.76
N ILE A 252 11.40 16.25 17.01
CA ILE A 252 11.11 16.76 15.67
C ILE A 252 10.80 18.27 15.70
N THR A 253 10.03 18.72 16.69
CA THR A 253 9.63 20.12 16.83
C THR A 253 10.82 20.99 17.20
N HIS A 254 11.61 20.57 18.19
CA HIS A 254 12.81 21.28 18.62
C HIS A 254 13.82 21.42 17.48
N ASN A 255 14.11 20.34 16.75
CA ASN A 255 15.05 20.38 15.64
C ASN A 255 14.54 21.27 14.49
N LEU A 256 13.24 21.24 14.19
CA LEU A 256 12.66 22.14 13.19
C LEU A 256 12.86 23.62 13.57
N GLU A 257 12.68 23.97 14.84
CA GLU A 257 12.92 25.34 15.32
C GLU A 257 14.38 25.79 15.12
N ILE A 258 15.35 24.89 15.36
CA ILE A 258 16.77 25.16 15.10
C ILE A 258 16.98 25.51 13.62
N PHE A 259 16.43 24.71 12.70
CA PHE A 259 16.57 24.97 11.26
C PHE A 259 15.82 26.22 10.79
N VAL A 260 14.66 26.55 11.39
CA VAL A 260 13.94 27.81 11.13
C VAL A 260 14.80 29.00 11.53
N ARG A 261 15.41 28.99 12.72
CA ARG A 261 16.30 30.07 13.18
C ARG A 261 17.51 30.22 12.27
N TYR A 262 18.18 29.11 11.95
CA TYR A 262 19.32 29.11 11.03
C TYR A 262 18.96 29.71 9.66
N LYS A 263 17.78 29.37 9.11
CA LYS A 263 17.31 29.93 7.84
C LYS A 263 17.04 31.44 7.94
N ASN A 264 16.34 31.87 8.99
CA ASN A 264 16.02 33.28 9.22
C ASN A 264 17.29 34.14 9.41
N GLU A 265 18.28 33.63 10.14
CA GLU A 265 19.58 34.30 10.32
C GLU A 265 20.31 34.45 8.98
N LYS A 266 20.30 33.42 8.14
CA LYS A 266 20.95 33.45 6.82
C LYS A 266 20.25 34.40 5.85
N GLU A 267 18.92 34.48 5.90
CA GLU A 267 18.12 35.44 5.11
C GLU A 267 18.26 36.88 5.63
N ASN A 268 18.41 37.07 6.93
CA ASN A 268 18.67 38.38 7.55
C ASN A 268 20.12 38.85 7.34
N ALA A 269 21.08 37.93 7.23
CA ALA A 269 22.48 38.22 6.92
C ALA A 269 22.76 38.44 5.42
N SER A 270 21.74 38.38 4.56
CA SER A 270 21.89 38.61 3.11
C SER A 270 22.32 40.08 2.83
N PRO A 271 23.49 40.31 2.19
CA PRO A 271 24.00 41.66 1.88
C PRO A 271 23.01 42.50 1.05
N TRP A 272 22.15 41.84 0.27
CA TRP A 272 21.17 42.49 -0.59
C TRP A 272 20.06 43.23 0.16
N ARG A 273 19.81 42.90 1.43
CA ARG A 273 18.88 43.69 2.26
C ARG A 273 19.47 45.04 2.66
N PHE A 274 20.77 45.11 2.93
CA PHE A 274 21.46 46.39 3.15
C PHE A 274 21.59 47.18 1.86
N VAL A 275 21.82 46.53 0.72
CA VAL A 275 21.81 47.19 -0.60
C VAL A 275 20.40 47.72 -0.92
N GLY A 276 19.35 46.94 -0.67
CA GLY A 276 17.97 47.37 -0.84
C GLY A 276 17.60 48.54 0.07
N LEU A 277 17.98 48.51 1.36
CA LEU A 277 17.77 49.61 2.31
C LEU A 277 18.59 50.86 1.94
N ALA A 278 19.83 50.68 1.47
CA ALA A 278 20.68 51.77 1.00
C ALA A 278 20.12 52.42 -0.26
N ILE A 279 19.62 51.64 -1.22
CA ILE A 279 18.95 52.16 -2.43
C ILE A 279 17.66 52.89 -2.05
N LEU A 280 16.88 52.36 -1.10
CA LEU A 280 15.64 52.99 -0.64
C LEU A 280 15.93 54.30 0.10
N LEU A 281 16.93 54.34 0.98
CA LEU A 281 17.39 55.56 1.66
C LEU A 281 17.94 56.60 0.68
N LEU A 282 18.73 56.18 -0.33
CA LEU A 282 19.23 57.06 -1.39
C LEU A 282 18.09 57.63 -2.25
N SER A 283 17.06 56.83 -2.54
CA SER A 283 15.90 57.29 -3.31
C SER A 283 15.01 58.29 -2.55
N VAL A 284 14.93 58.16 -1.23
CA VAL A 284 14.20 59.09 -0.36
C VAL A 284 14.97 60.40 -0.20
N LEU A 285 16.30 60.34 -0.03
CA LEU A 285 17.15 61.53 0.03
C LEU A 285 17.18 62.29 -1.31
N ALA A 286 17.23 61.58 -2.44
CA ALA A 286 17.18 62.21 -3.76
C ALA A 286 15.85 62.95 -4.03
N ARG A 287 14.73 62.47 -3.47
CA ARG A 287 13.42 63.16 -3.56
C ARG A 287 13.25 64.31 -2.57
N ALA A 288 14.07 64.37 -1.52
CA ALA A 288 14.04 65.47 -0.56
C ALA A 288 14.90 66.67 -0.99
N CYS A 289 15.81 66.47 -1.95
CA CYS A 289 16.72 67.50 -2.47
C CYS A 289 16.30 68.04 -3.86
N SER A 290 15.17 67.59 -4.41
CA SER A 290 14.55 68.08 -5.65
C SER A 290 13.28 68.86 -5.33
#